data_AF-A0AAW1SYM7-F1
#
_entry.id   AF-A0AAW1SYM7-F1
#
_cell.length_a   1.000
_cell.length_b   1.000
_cell.length_c   1.000
_cell.angle_alpha   90.00
_cell.angle_beta   90.00
_cell.angle_gamma   90.00
#
_symmetry.space_group_name_H-M   'P 1'
#
loop_
_entity.id
_entity.type
_entity.pdbx_description
1 polymer ?
#
loop_
_entity_poly.entity_id
_entity_poly.type
_entity_poly.pdbx_seq_one_letter_code
_entity_poly.pdbx_strand_id
1 'polypeptide(L)'
;MDPVLGTSSQYLGPKQLIHACLQVQGSFRQGRLTPDAHLEEALQSSQANTREDQEFVTEVFTGVLRYKKFLQPVIDLLYARHSGSVLRGDRELYRLLAYLALVRLDDLGFKQFRMLILSQDAIRMVAFIPFISDPATLAHCHGAWSTILDHQYLEDFAQSQATWHPMMQNLTAELQRRIGIRADQKAKLQGGSAATGKRPSTIAKPFQLSVSMPRAPKISSSPKARYVSAPVLGPGFESRRSNANPAMRLHTECRPFTLHAVQRPANLDKVKAEVEAEQSRMLTLRPVISKPPGTPPNAEVRLNAAAILREDAVYCKRQQLEAEAIRRFEQELRDTAAFDRWQADAMASDRAVRAEEIRLRIIEMAEAQDAAIRARQAKIQEHLKLGHCVKAESRTLEDERQKQKLALQAAYEVHAKQIKQDRALVDAAAAKIVEQRHAQAEAMRKQEAELEAKAAHERAAEEAHRRDIILQLRAIEKVPRQRVMVYDPTETAHHGLLEEMSLVELQARLEQAKMQQKEEEEHQR
;
A
#
# COMPACT_ATOMS: atom_id res chain seq x y z
N MET A 1 34.15 12.85 -17.04
CA MET A 1 34.25 12.72 -15.58
C MET A 1 32.95 13.28 -15.03
N ASP A 2 31.92 12.44 -15.01
CA ASP A 2 30.62 12.71 -14.40
C ASP A 2 30.11 11.37 -13.89
N PRO A 3 29.59 11.29 -12.65
CA PRO A 3 28.66 10.26 -12.29
C PRO A 3 27.31 10.91 -11.98
N VAL A 4 26.41 10.87 -12.96
CA VAL A 4 24.97 11.09 -12.77
C VAL A 4 24.42 9.83 -12.10
N LEU A 5 24.24 9.87 -10.78
CA LEU A 5 23.42 8.90 -10.05
C LEU A 5 22.01 9.48 -9.91
N GLY A 6 21.14 9.11 -10.86
CA GLY A 6 19.71 9.31 -10.73
C GLY A 6 19.14 8.37 -9.66
N THR A 7 18.99 8.86 -8.43
CA THR A 7 18.12 8.22 -7.43
C THR A 7 16.68 8.50 -7.84
N SER A 8 15.98 7.49 -8.34
CA SER A 8 14.52 7.55 -8.51
C SER A 8 13.88 7.70 -7.13
N SER A 9 13.41 8.91 -6.81
CA SER A 9 12.66 9.20 -5.58
C SER A 9 11.35 8.42 -5.63
N GLN A 10 11.31 7.27 -4.94
CA GLN A 10 10.09 6.48 -4.82
C GLN A 10 9.22 7.09 -3.71
N TYR A 11 8.14 7.76 -4.09
CA TYR A 11 7.09 8.22 -3.18
C TYR A 11 6.48 7.06 -2.40
N LEU A 12 6.12 7.29 -1.13
CA LEU A 12 5.41 6.28 -0.35
C LEU A 12 4.00 6.04 -0.91
N GLY A 13 3.61 4.76 -0.98
CA GLY A 13 2.24 4.42 -1.34
C GLY A 13 1.22 4.90 -0.28
N PRO A 14 -0.06 5.11 -0.64
CA PRO A 14 -1.09 5.61 0.29
C PRO A 14 -1.21 4.82 1.60
N LYS A 15 -1.03 3.50 1.53
CA LYS A 15 -1.04 2.63 2.72
C LYS A 15 0.19 2.83 3.61
N GLN A 16 1.35 3.03 2.99
CA GLN A 16 2.63 3.24 3.69
C GLN A 16 2.64 4.61 4.37
N LEU A 17 2.05 5.64 3.74
CA LEU A 17 1.88 6.97 4.33
C LEU A 17 1.05 6.93 5.62
N ILE A 18 -0.11 6.27 5.61
CA ILE A 18 -0.93 6.11 6.83
C ILE A 18 -0.17 5.31 7.89
N HIS A 19 0.56 4.25 7.50
CA HIS A 19 1.36 3.47 8.43
C HIS A 19 2.48 4.31 9.07
N ALA A 20 3.19 5.12 8.29
CA ALA A 20 4.22 6.03 8.80
C ALA A 20 3.63 7.02 9.82
N CYS A 21 2.48 7.62 9.52
CA CYS A 21 1.81 8.51 10.46
C CYS A 21 1.41 7.80 11.77
N LEU A 22 0.94 6.55 11.69
CA LEU A 22 0.61 5.75 12.87
C LEU A 22 1.83 5.35 13.70
N GLN A 23 2.95 5.08 13.05
CA GLN A 23 4.21 4.82 13.74
C GLN A 23 4.67 6.05 14.52
N VAL A 24 4.63 7.24 13.91
CA VAL A 24 5.01 8.51 14.56
C VAL A 24 4.07 8.82 15.72
N GLN A 25 2.75 8.61 15.56
CA GLN A 25 1.77 8.81 16.63
C GLN A 25 1.95 7.81 17.78
N GLY A 26 2.21 6.53 17.48
CA GLY A 26 2.35 5.49 18.48
C GLY A 26 3.65 5.58 19.29
N SER A 27 4.72 6.15 18.71
CA SER A 27 6.00 6.36 19.39
C SER A 27 6.01 7.61 20.27
N PHE A 28 5.10 8.57 20.04
CA PHE A 28 5.06 9.82 20.80
C PHE A 28 4.58 9.61 22.24
N ARG A 29 5.44 10.00 23.21
CA ARG A 29 5.09 10.01 24.64
C ARG A 29 5.01 11.44 25.15
N GLN A 30 3.79 11.89 25.43
CA GLN A 30 3.53 13.23 25.93
C GLN A 30 4.32 13.48 27.23
N GLY A 31 5.16 14.52 27.23
CA GLY A 31 5.98 14.94 28.39
C GLY A 31 7.46 14.48 28.36
N ARG A 32 7.87 13.60 27.43
CA ARG A 32 9.28 13.19 27.29
C ARG A 32 10.07 14.06 26.31
N LEU A 33 9.48 14.35 25.15
CA LEU A 33 10.05 15.14 24.06
C LEU A 33 9.01 16.16 23.60
N THR A 34 9.49 17.30 23.10
CA THR A 34 8.64 18.26 22.38
C THR A 34 8.14 17.61 21.08
N PRO A 35 6.91 17.93 20.62
CA PRO A 35 6.35 17.37 19.39
C PRO A 35 7.29 17.48 18.19
N ASP A 36 7.96 18.62 18.03
CA ASP A 36 8.85 18.89 16.90
C ASP A 36 10.14 18.06 16.98
N ALA A 37 10.77 17.98 18.16
CA ALA A 37 11.96 17.15 18.37
C ALA A 37 11.67 15.64 18.18
N HIS A 38 10.49 15.18 18.63
CA HIS A 38 10.04 13.81 18.37
C HIS A 38 9.86 13.55 16.88
N LEU A 39 9.31 14.53 16.16
CA LEU A 39 9.09 14.41 14.74
C LEU A 39 10.41 14.36 13.96
N GLU A 40 11.41 15.17 14.31
CA GLU A 40 12.76 15.09 13.73
C GLU A 40 13.39 13.69 13.94
N GLU A 41 13.34 13.16 15.16
CA GLU A 41 13.87 11.82 15.47
C GLU A 41 13.08 10.70 14.73
N ALA A 42 11.76 10.86 14.65
CA ALA A 42 10.88 9.89 14.00
C ALA A 42 11.00 9.93 12.47
N LEU A 43 11.24 11.08 11.86
CA LEU A 43 11.47 11.22 10.42
C LEU A 43 12.85 10.67 10.02
N GLN A 44 13.87 10.84 10.85
CA GLN A 44 15.20 10.24 10.64
C GLN A 44 15.16 8.70 10.67
N SER A 45 14.24 8.12 11.44
CA SER A 45 14.04 6.67 11.56
C SER A 45 12.94 6.11 10.65
N SER A 46 12.21 6.97 9.95
CA SER A 46 11.12 6.61 9.03
C SER A 46 11.64 6.25 7.63
N GLN A 47 10.85 5.47 6.89
CA GLN A 47 11.11 5.16 5.48
C GLN A 47 10.74 6.32 4.53
N ALA A 48 10.22 7.43 5.05
CA ALA A 48 9.83 8.61 4.28
C ALA A 48 11.08 9.38 3.80
N ASN A 49 11.60 9.01 2.63
CA ASN A 49 12.80 9.63 2.06
C ASN A 49 12.50 10.90 1.24
N THR A 50 11.27 11.10 0.79
CA THR A 50 10.86 12.24 -0.03
C THR A 50 10.38 13.40 0.84
N ARG A 51 10.75 14.63 0.49
CA ARG A 51 10.34 15.85 1.22
C ARG A 51 8.82 15.99 1.36
N GLU A 52 8.06 15.70 0.29
CA GLU A 52 6.59 15.78 0.30
C GLU A 52 5.95 14.77 1.28
N ASP A 53 6.50 13.55 1.36
CA ASP A 53 6.01 12.52 2.29
C ASP A 53 6.30 12.91 3.75
N GLN A 54 7.46 13.53 4.00
CA GLN A 54 7.84 14.05 5.31
C GLN A 54 6.94 15.22 5.72
N GLU A 55 6.69 16.17 4.82
CA GLU A 55 5.79 17.31 5.04
C GLU A 55 4.37 16.82 5.37
N PHE A 56 3.84 15.86 4.61
CA PHE A 56 2.53 15.26 4.90
C PHE A 56 2.47 14.61 6.29
N VAL A 57 3.45 13.77 6.64
CA VAL A 57 3.51 13.11 7.96
C VAL A 57 3.60 14.16 9.08
N THR A 58 4.34 15.24 8.85
CA THR A 58 4.48 16.37 9.77
C THR A 58 3.16 17.07 10.02
N GLU A 59 2.46 17.46 8.95
CA GLU A 59 1.17 18.13 9.02
C GLU A 59 0.10 17.26 9.68
N VAL A 60 0.06 15.96 9.37
CA VAL A 60 -0.93 15.05 9.95
C VAL A 60 -0.64 14.80 11.43
N PHE A 61 0.62 14.61 11.82
CA PHE A 61 0.99 14.41 13.22
C PHE A 61 0.66 15.65 14.07
N THR A 62 1.14 16.82 13.64
CA THR A 62 0.90 18.09 14.34
C THR A 62 -0.59 18.44 14.37
N GLY A 63 -1.31 18.20 13.28
CA GLY A 63 -2.75 18.38 13.19
C GLY A 63 -3.53 17.50 14.17
N VAL A 64 -3.22 16.20 14.24
CA VAL A 64 -3.91 15.30 15.18
C VAL A 64 -3.63 15.66 16.65
N LEU A 65 -2.43 16.17 16.96
CA LEU A 65 -2.11 16.70 18.29
C LEU A 65 -2.89 17.98 18.60
N ARG A 66 -2.94 18.92 17.63
CA ARG A 66 -3.64 20.22 17.78
C ARG A 66 -5.15 20.03 17.96
N TYR A 67 -5.77 19.19 17.14
CA TYR A 67 -7.21 18.94 17.15
C TYR A 67 -7.63 17.78 18.06
N LYS A 68 -6.74 17.31 18.96
CA LYS A 68 -7.01 16.18 19.85
C LYS A 68 -8.32 16.32 20.62
N LYS A 69 -8.61 17.52 21.18
CA LYS A 69 -9.84 17.79 21.95
C LYS A 69 -11.09 17.77 21.07
N PHE A 70 -10.98 18.20 19.81
CA PHE A 70 -12.08 18.19 18.83
C PHE A 70 -12.38 16.76 18.35
N LEU A 71 -11.34 15.95 18.14
CA LEU A 71 -11.49 14.57 17.64
C LEU A 71 -11.93 13.58 18.71
N GLN A 72 -11.60 13.83 19.98
CA GLN A 72 -11.85 12.90 21.07
C GLN A 72 -13.34 12.52 21.23
N PRO A 73 -14.32 13.46 21.23
CA PRO A 73 -15.75 13.13 21.30
C PRO A 73 -16.21 12.21 20.16
N VAL A 74 -15.72 12.43 18.94
CA VAL A 74 -16.08 11.64 17.76
C VAL A 74 -15.61 10.19 17.92
N ILE A 75 -14.38 10.00 18.38
CA ILE A 75 -13.81 8.67 18.59
C ILE A 75 -14.52 7.95 19.73
N ASP A 76 -14.82 8.64 20.83
CA ASP A 76 -15.53 8.04 21.95
C ASP A 76 -16.96 7.62 21.55
N LEU A 77 -17.63 8.42 20.71
CA LEU A 77 -18.93 8.08 20.14
C LEU A 77 -18.86 6.90 19.14
N LEU A 78 -17.80 6.81 18.33
CA LEU A 78 -17.56 5.68 17.43
C LEU A 78 -17.49 4.36 18.21
N TYR A 79 -16.68 4.34 19.27
CA TYR A 79 -16.53 3.14 20.11
C TYR A 79 -17.78 2.83 20.94
N ALA A 80 -18.60 3.82 21.28
CA ALA A 80 -19.89 3.60 21.92
C ALA A 80 -20.90 2.96 20.96
N ARG A 81 -21.01 3.46 19.72
CA ARG A 81 -22.02 3.02 18.73
C ARG A 81 -21.62 1.74 17.98
N HIS A 82 -20.32 1.54 17.73
CA HIS A 82 -19.78 0.43 16.92
C HIS A 82 -18.78 -0.46 17.67
N SER A 83 -18.98 -0.66 18.98
CA SER A 83 -18.10 -1.48 19.84
C SER A 83 -17.85 -2.92 19.34
N GLY A 84 -18.80 -3.51 18.61
CA GLY A 84 -18.69 -4.86 18.04
C GLY A 84 -18.00 -4.94 16.68
N SER A 85 -17.92 -3.83 15.94
CA SER A 85 -17.33 -3.78 14.58
C SER A 85 -15.92 -3.21 14.58
N VAL A 86 -15.55 -2.47 15.64
CA VAL A 86 -14.31 -1.69 15.72
C VAL A 86 -13.39 -2.24 16.82
N LEU A 87 -12.12 -2.51 16.49
CA LEU A 87 -11.13 -2.98 17.47
C LEU A 87 -10.55 -1.82 18.28
N ARG A 88 -10.31 -2.02 19.58
CA ARG A 88 -9.67 -1.03 20.46
C ARG A 88 -8.24 -0.67 20.04
N GLY A 89 -7.51 -1.61 19.43
CA GLY A 89 -6.16 -1.40 18.94
C GLY A 89 -6.06 -0.41 17.76
N ASP A 90 -7.18 -0.16 17.08
CA ASP A 90 -7.26 0.73 15.93
C ASP A 90 -7.64 2.17 16.31
N ARG A 91 -7.62 2.53 17.61
CA ARG A 91 -8.08 3.85 18.07
C ARG A 91 -7.30 5.01 17.46
N GLU A 92 -5.99 4.87 17.34
CA GLU A 92 -5.14 5.89 16.72
C GLU A 92 -5.35 5.95 15.20
N LEU A 93 -5.65 4.82 14.55
CA LEU A 93 -6.07 4.80 13.15
C LEU A 93 -7.35 5.62 12.93
N TYR A 94 -8.40 5.39 13.72
CA TYR A 94 -9.63 6.16 13.57
C TYR A 94 -9.45 7.63 13.96
N ARG A 95 -8.59 7.94 14.94
CA ARG A 95 -8.25 9.33 15.29
C ARG A 95 -7.62 10.06 14.10
N LEU A 96 -6.64 9.43 13.45
CA LEU A 96 -5.98 9.96 12.27
C LEU A 96 -6.96 10.11 11.10
N LEU A 97 -7.76 9.08 10.81
CA LEU A 97 -8.74 9.14 9.73
C LEU A 97 -9.84 10.17 10.00
N ALA A 98 -10.23 10.37 11.25
CA ALA A 98 -11.19 11.40 11.64
C ALA A 98 -10.61 12.81 11.43
N TYR A 99 -9.33 13.02 11.72
CA TYR A 99 -8.65 14.27 11.37
C TYR A 99 -8.66 14.53 9.86
N LEU A 100 -8.31 13.52 9.06
CA LEU A 100 -8.31 13.65 7.61
C LEU A 100 -9.71 13.90 7.02
N ALA A 101 -10.74 13.28 7.60
CA ALA A 101 -12.12 13.38 7.11
C ALA A 101 -12.81 14.67 7.56
N LEU A 102 -12.60 15.09 8.81
CA LEU A 102 -13.30 16.25 9.38
C LEU A 102 -12.55 17.54 9.16
N VAL A 103 -11.23 17.58 9.36
CA VAL A 103 -10.48 18.84 9.37
C VAL A 103 -9.72 19.07 8.06
N ARG A 104 -9.06 18.04 7.52
CA ARG A 104 -8.16 18.20 6.38
C ARG A 104 -8.81 17.87 5.03
N LEU A 105 -10.11 17.57 4.98
CA LEU A 105 -10.76 17.11 3.76
C LEU A 105 -10.80 18.18 2.66
N ASP A 106 -11.05 19.43 3.04
CA ASP A 106 -11.09 20.58 2.12
C ASP A 106 -9.72 20.87 1.52
N ASP A 107 -8.66 20.82 2.33
CA ASP A 107 -7.28 21.08 1.88
C ASP A 107 -6.67 19.92 1.09
N LEU A 108 -6.95 18.68 1.49
CA LEU A 108 -6.42 17.47 0.86
C LEU A 108 -7.14 17.14 -0.46
N GLY A 109 -8.42 17.49 -0.52
CA GLY A 109 -9.32 17.11 -1.61
C GLY A 109 -9.83 15.67 -1.50
N PHE A 110 -11.06 15.46 -1.98
CA PHE A 110 -11.72 14.17 -1.88
C PHE A 110 -11.02 13.04 -2.65
N LYS A 111 -10.34 13.34 -3.76
CA LYS A 111 -9.67 12.34 -4.60
C LYS A 111 -8.53 11.66 -3.84
N GLN A 112 -7.69 12.45 -3.17
CA GLN A 112 -6.56 12.01 -2.37
C GLN A 112 -7.06 11.29 -1.10
N PHE A 113 -8.06 11.86 -0.42
CA PHE A 113 -8.73 11.22 0.70
C PHE A 113 -9.27 9.83 0.33
N ARG A 114 -9.99 9.72 -0.80
CA ARG A 114 -10.49 8.44 -1.33
C ARG A 114 -9.36 7.43 -1.56
N MET A 115 -8.23 7.84 -2.11
CA MET A 115 -7.09 6.95 -2.32
C MET A 115 -6.51 6.43 -1.00
N LEU A 116 -6.43 7.28 0.04
CA LEU A 116 -5.99 6.88 1.38
C LEU A 116 -6.97 5.88 2.00
N ILE A 117 -8.28 6.14 1.97
CA ILE A 117 -9.30 5.24 2.54
C ILE A 117 -9.33 3.88 1.84
N LEU A 118 -9.29 3.86 0.50
CA LEU A 118 -9.32 2.63 -0.28
C LEU A 118 -8.07 1.75 -0.11
N SER A 119 -6.98 2.32 0.39
CA SER A 119 -5.74 1.60 0.70
C SER A 119 -5.79 0.84 2.04
N GLN A 120 -6.73 1.20 2.92
CA GLN A 120 -6.94 0.59 4.22
C GLN A 120 -7.88 -0.63 4.13
N ASP A 121 -8.06 -1.34 5.25
CA ASP A 121 -8.93 -2.51 5.27
C ASP A 121 -10.41 -2.12 5.07
N ALA A 122 -11.04 -2.69 4.05
CA ALA A 122 -12.39 -2.32 3.64
C ALA A 122 -13.44 -2.55 4.75
N ILE A 123 -13.28 -3.60 5.56
CA ILE A 123 -14.22 -3.92 6.65
C ILE A 123 -14.20 -2.80 7.70
N ARG A 124 -13.00 -2.35 8.09
CA ARG A 124 -12.82 -1.22 9.02
C ARG A 124 -13.40 0.07 8.46
N MET A 125 -13.18 0.34 7.17
CA MET A 125 -13.63 1.59 6.54
C MET A 125 -15.15 1.63 6.34
N VAL A 126 -15.81 0.50 6.09
CA VAL A 126 -17.29 0.43 6.01
C VAL A 126 -17.96 0.72 7.34
N ALA A 127 -17.33 0.42 8.47
CA ALA A 127 -17.85 0.83 9.77
C ALA A 127 -17.66 2.34 10.04
N PHE A 128 -16.56 2.91 9.52
CA PHE A 128 -16.14 4.27 9.86
C PHE A 128 -16.71 5.37 8.94
N ILE A 129 -16.67 5.20 7.62
CA ILE A 129 -17.09 6.24 6.67
C ILE A 129 -18.58 6.60 6.81
N PRO A 130 -19.51 5.63 6.92
CA PRO A 130 -20.92 5.95 7.17
C PRO A 130 -21.13 6.64 8.52
N PHE A 131 -20.36 6.25 9.53
CA PHE A 131 -20.46 6.83 10.86
C PHE A 131 -20.06 8.32 10.85
N ILE A 132 -18.95 8.66 10.20
CA ILE A 132 -18.42 10.03 10.20
C ILE A 132 -19.18 10.96 9.25
N SER A 133 -19.83 10.40 8.23
CA SER A 133 -20.71 11.14 7.32
C SER A 133 -22.14 11.28 7.84
N ASP A 134 -22.57 10.51 8.84
CA ASP A 134 -23.91 10.61 9.42
C ASP A 134 -24.10 11.97 10.12
N PRO A 135 -25.01 12.85 9.64
CA PRO A 135 -25.24 14.16 10.24
C PRO A 135 -25.72 14.06 11.69
N ALA A 136 -26.40 12.96 12.06
CA ALA A 136 -26.81 12.74 13.44
C ALA A 136 -25.61 12.54 14.36
N THR A 137 -24.53 11.88 13.88
CA THR A 137 -23.30 11.70 14.64
C THR A 137 -22.62 13.04 14.92
N LEU A 138 -22.56 13.93 13.92
CA LEU A 138 -21.97 15.26 14.07
C LEU A 138 -22.79 16.13 15.03
N ALA A 139 -24.12 16.04 14.97
CA ALA A 139 -25.02 16.74 15.90
C ALA A 139 -24.80 16.32 17.37
N HIS A 140 -24.54 15.03 17.64
CA HIS A 140 -24.21 14.56 18.99
C HIS A 140 -22.87 15.11 19.50
N CYS A 141 -21.92 15.36 18.59
CA CYS A 141 -20.63 15.95 18.94
C CYS A 141 -20.69 17.46 19.12
N HIS A 142 -21.71 18.13 18.55
CA HIS A 142 -21.88 19.58 18.57
C HIS A 142 -21.85 20.16 19.99
N GLY A 143 -22.47 19.48 20.97
CA GLY A 143 -22.44 19.92 22.37
C GLY A 143 -21.02 20.00 22.94
N ALA A 144 -20.19 18.99 22.69
CA ALA A 144 -18.79 19.00 23.10
C ALA A 144 -17.96 20.04 22.32
N TRP A 145 -18.22 20.19 21.02
CA TRP A 145 -17.51 21.14 20.16
C TRP A 145 -17.82 22.60 20.48
N SER A 146 -19.05 22.92 20.90
CA SER A 146 -19.45 24.28 21.29
C SER A 146 -18.65 24.86 22.47
N THR A 147 -17.97 23.99 23.24
CA THR A 147 -17.07 24.42 24.33
C THR A 147 -15.68 24.85 23.83
N ILE A 148 -15.35 24.53 22.58
CA ILE A 148 -14.02 24.71 21.97
C ILE A 148 -14.08 25.71 20.81
N LEU A 149 -15.16 25.68 20.04
CA LEU A 149 -15.35 26.42 18.80
C LEU A 149 -16.65 27.23 18.84
N ASP A 150 -16.64 28.38 18.14
CA ASP A 150 -17.81 29.24 18.04
C ASP A 150 -18.96 28.57 17.28
N HIS A 151 -20.19 28.89 17.68
CA HIS A 151 -21.39 28.24 17.13
C HIS A 151 -21.53 28.47 15.62
N GLN A 152 -21.27 29.69 15.13
CA GLN A 152 -21.32 30.03 13.71
C GLN A 152 -20.32 29.20 12.90
N TYR A 153 -19.09 29.02 13.42
CA TYR A 153 -18.09 28.18 12.78
C TYR A 153 -18.55 26.72 12.68
N LEU A 154 -19.23 26.19 13.71
CA LEU A 154 -19.76 24.82 13.68
C LEU A 154 -20.91 24.63 12.69
N GLU A 155 -21.74 25.65 12.48
CA GLU A 155 -22.79 25.65 11.45
C GLU A 155 -22.19 25.64 10.04
N ASP A 156 -21.22 26.53 9.78
CA ASP A 156 -20.49 26.59 8.51
C ASP A 156 -19.73 25.28 8.25
N PHE A 157 -19.13 24.72 9.30
CA PHE A 157 -18.46 23.43 9.26
C PHE A 157 -19.42 22.29 8.89
N ALA A 158 -20.60 22.24 9.51
CA ALA A 158 -21.61 21.23 9.20
C ALA A 158 -22.10 21.34 7.75
N GLN A 159 -22.23 22.56 7.22
CA GLN A 159 -22.57 22.81 5.81
C GLN A 159 -21.46 22.34 4.86
N SER A 160 -20.18 22.61 5.17
CA SER A 160 -19.04 22.08 4.40
C SER A 160 -19.07 20.54 4.38
N GLN A 161 -19.27 19.90 5.53
CA GLN A 161 -19.37 18.44 5.63
C GLN A 161 -20.56 17.86 4.84
N ALA A 162 -21.69 18.57 4.82
CA ALA A 162 -22.86 18.19 4.02
C ALA A 162 -22.56 18.19 2.50
N THR A 163 -21.68 19.08 2.03
CA THR A 163 -21.25 19.14 0.62
C THR A 163 -20.54 17.86 0.19
N TRP A 164 -19.72 17.28 1.06
CA TRP A 164 -18.97 16.04 0.78
C TRP A 164 -19.78 14.76 1.01
N HIS A 165 -20.93 14.85 1.66
CA HIS A 165 -21.76 13.71 2.04
C HIS A 165 -22.13 12.78 0.86
N PRO A 166 -22.58 13.26 -0.32
CA PRO A 166 -22.88 12.38 -1.45
C PRO A 166 -21.66 11.59 -1.94
N MET A 167 -20.47 12.21 -1.89
CA MET A 167 -19.23 11.56 -2.28
C MET A 167 -18.82 10.48 -1.26
N MET A 168 -19.02 10.72 0.04
CA MET A 168 -18.80 9.74 1.12
C MET A 168 -19.75 8.54 1.02
N GLN A 169 -21.01 8.75 0.60
CA GLN A 169 -21.96 7.66 0.33
C GLN A 169 -21.51 6.79 -0.85
N ASN A 170 -21.04 7.41 -1.93
CA ASN A 170 -20.49 6.68 -3.08
C ASN A 170 -19.25 5.86 -2.69
N LEU A 171 -18.37 6.43 -1.86
CA LEU A 171 -17.21 5.72 -1.31
C LEU A 171 -17.62 4.53 -0.44
N THR A 172 -18.66 4.69 0.38
CA THR A 172 -19.24 3.60 1.18
C THR A 172 -19.73 2.47 0.28
N ALA A 173 -20.48 2.77 -0.78
CA ALA A 173 -20.98 1.76 -1.73
C ALA A 173 -19.83 1.06 -2.48
N GLU A 174 -18.74 1.76 -2.79
CA GLU A 174 -17.54 1.16 -3.37
C GLU A 174 -16.86 0.19 -2.37
N LEU A 175 -16.70 0.59 -1.11
CA LEU A 175 -16.10 -0.23 -0.07
C LEU A 175 -16.94 -1.50 0.20
N GLN A 176 -18.27 -1.38 0.25
CA GLN A 176 -19.18 -2.52 0.40
C GLN A 176 -19.06 -3.50 -0.78
N ARG A 177 -18.96 -3.00 -2.02
CA ARG A 177 -18.70 -3.85 -3.20
C ARG A 177 -17.37 -4.60 -3.10
N ARG A 178 -16.31 -3.96 -2.60
CA ARG A 178 -15.00 -4.62 -2.40
C ARG A 178 -15.06 -5.74 -1.35
N ILE A 179 -15.89 -5.60 -0.31
CA ILE A 179 -16.14 -6.68 0.67
C ILE A 179 -16.86 -7.85 -0.01
N GLY A 180 -17.92 -7.58 -0.79
CA GLY A 180 -18.65 -8.61 -1.55
C GLY A 180 -17.76 -9.39 -2.52
N ILE A 181 -16.95 -8.70 -3.31
CA ILE A 181 -15.99 -9.33 -4.25
C ILE A 181 -14.95 -10.17 -3.50
N ARG A 182 -14.45 -9.72 -2.35
CA ARG A 182 -13.53 -10.51 -1.51
C ARG A 182 -14.21 -11.75 -0.92
N ALA A 183 -15.49 -11.68 -0.55
CA ALA A 183 -16.24 -12.84 -0.10
C ALA A 183 -16.42 -13.86 -1.24
N ASP A 184 -16.72 -13.41 -2.45
CA ASP A 184 -16.87 -14.25 -3.65
C ASP A 184 -15.54 -14.85 -4.11
N GLN A 185 -14.45 -14.09 -4.06
CA GLN A 185 -13.10 -14.58 -4.36
C GLN A 185 -12.62 -15.58 -3.31
N LYS A 186 -12.93 -15.35 -2.02
CA LYS A 186 -12.65 -16.31 -0.96
C LYS A 186 -13.48 -17.59 -1.10
N ALA A 187 -14.72 -17.49 -1.58
CA ALA A 187 -15.56 -18.63 -1.93
C ALA A 187 -15.04 -19.41 -3.17
N LYS A 188 -14.43 -18.72 -4.15
CA LYS A 188 -13.78 -19.35 -5.31
C LYS A 188 -12.41 -19.97 -5.01
N LEU A 189 -11.63 -19.38 -4.10
CA LEU A 189 -10.32 -19.89 -3.65
C LEU A 189 -10.45 -21.00 -2.61
N GLN A 190 -11.54 -21.03 -1.86
CA GLN A 190 -11.99 -22.21 -1.11
C GLN A 190 -12.82 -23.12 -2.01
N GLY A 191 -12.21 -23.61 -3.10
CA GLY A 191 -12.75 -24.74 -3.84
C GLY A 191 -12.87 -25.94 -2.91
N GLY A 192 -14.07 -26.18 -2.39
CA GLY A 192 -14.33 -27.28 -1.47
C GLY A 192 -15.55 -27.11 -0.56
N SER A 193 -16.65 -26.52 -1.04
CA SER A 193 -17.97 -26.93 -0.52
C SER A 193 -19.04 -26.62 -1.54
N ALA A 194 -19.67 -27.70 -1.97
CA ALA A 194 -20.66 -27.74 -3.03
C ALA A 194 -21.84 -26.80 -2.79
N ALA A 195 -22.39 -26.35 -3.91
CA ALA A 195 -23.67 -25.71 -4.04
C ALA A 195 -24.74 -26.35 -3.15
N THR A 196 -25.59 -25.48 -2.62
CA THR A 196 -26.82 -25.70 -1.87
C THR A 196 -27.72 -26.80 -2.48
N GLY A 197 -27.47 -28.04 -2.09
CA GLY A 197 -28.51 -29.07 -2.05
C GLY A 197 -29.43 -28.80 -0.85
N LYS A 198 -30.74 -28.82 -1.07
CA LYS A 198 -31.74 -28.81 0.01
C LYS A 198 -31.39 -29.90 1.01
N ARG A 199 -30.92 -29.52 2.20
CA ARG A 199 -30.67 -30.48 3.28
C ARG A 199 -32.00 -31.14 3.64
N PRO A 200 -32.05 -32.47 3.81
CA PRO A 200 -33.27 -33.11 4.30
C PRO A 200 -33.64 -32.52 5.66
N SER A 201 -34.94 -32.29 5.86
CA SER A 201 -35.48 -31.73 7.10
C SER A 201 -35.00 -32.57 8.29
N THR A 202 -34.33 -31.93 9.24
CA THR A 202 -33.81 -32.56 10.45
C THR A 202 -35.00 -33.03 11.30
N ILE A 203 -35.16 -34.35 11.45
CA ILE A 203 -36.10 -34.91 12.41
C ILE A 203 -35.53 -34.64 13.81
N ALA A 204 -36.28 -33.94 14.66
CA ALA A 204 -35.86 -33.60 16.01
C ALA A 204 -35.71 -34.88 16.84
N LYS A 205 -34.46 -35.29 17.10
CA LYS A 205 -34.17 -36.23 18.19
C LYS A 205 -34.35 -35.49 19.52
N PRO A 206 -35.01 -36.08 20.52
CA PRO A 206 -35.15 -35.46 21.83
C PRO A 206 -33.76 -35.18 22.39
N PHE A 207 -33.53 -33.93 22.77
CA PHE A 207 -32.28 -33.48 23.35
C PHE A 207 -32.10 -34.15 24.71
N GLN A 208 -30.97 -34.81 24.91
CA GLN A 208 -30.57 -35.19 26.26
C GLN A 208 -30.22 -33.90 27.00
N LEU A 209 -31.06 -33.51 27.96
CA LEU A 209 -30.77 -32.44 28.92
C LEU A 209 -29.54 -32.85 29.75
N SER A 210 -28.35 -32.63 29.20
CA SER A 210 -27.15 -32.54 30.00
C SER A 210 -27.22 -31.21 30.76
N VAL A 211 -27.20 -31.31 32.09
CA VAL A 211 -27.10 -30.16 32.98
C VAL A 211 -25.94 -29.29 32.49
N SER A 212 -26.22 -28.02 32.19
CA SER A 212 -25.21 -27.09 31.69
C SER A 212 -24.07 -27.00 32.71
N MET A 213 -22.88 -27.49 32.36
CA MET A 213 -21.69 -27.25 33.17
C MET A 213 -21.45 -25.73 33.24
N PRO A 214 -21.28 -25.15 34.43
CA PRO A 214 -20.97 -23.73 34.56
C PRO A 214 -19.67 -23.42 33.83
N ARG A 215 -19.69 -22.41 32.94
CA ARG A 215 -18.48 -21.92 32.29
C ARG A 215 -17.56 -21.33 33.35
N ALA A 216 -16.35 -21.91 33.48
CA ALA A 216 -15.31 -21.35 34.33
C ALA A 216 -14.99 -19.89 33.93
N PRO A 217 -14.79 -18.99 34.90
CA PRO A 217 -14.42 -17.61 34.62
C PRO A 217 -13.08 -17.55 33.88
N LYS A 218 -12.97 -16.65 32.89
CA LYS A 218 -11.72 -16.41 32.17
C LYS A 218 -10.70 -15.78 33.12
N ILE A 219 -9.84 -16.62 33.69
CA ILE A 219 -8.67 -16.18 34.46
C ILE A 219 -7.71 -15.50 33.47
N SER A 220 -7.45 -14.20 33.69
CA SER A 220 -6.40 -13.46 33.00
C SER A 220 -5.07 -14.17 33.24
N SER A 221 -4.41 -14.62 32.18
CA SER A 221 -3.14 -15.33 32.28
C SER A 221 -2.08 -14.37 32.82
N SER A 222 -1.72 -14.53 34.09
CA SER A 222 -0.47 -14.00 34.61
C SER A 222 0.72 -14.57 33.82
N PRO A 223 1.79 -13.78 33.61
CA PRO A 223 2.92 -14.21 32.79
C PRO A 223 3.57 -15.45 33.41
N LYS A 224 3.62 -16.54 32.65
CA LYS A 224 4.23 -17.81 33.08
C LYS A 224 5.73 -17.59 33.31
N ALA A 225 6.17 -17.69 34.57
CA ALA A 225 7.59 -17.86 34.88
C ALA A 225 8.06 -19.19 34.27
N ARG A 226 9.06 -19.11 33.39
CA ARG A 226 9.69 -20.28 32.77
C ARG A 226 10.62 -20.91 33.81
N TYR A 227 10.16 -21.96 34.50
CA TYR A 227 11.03 -22.82 35.28
C TYR A 227 11.90 -23.61 34.31
N VAL A 228 13.20 -23.33 34.29
CA VAL A 228 14.17 -24.16 33.57
C VAL A 228 14.52 -25.32 34.49
N SER A 229 14.14 -26.54 34.13
CA SER A 229 14.56 -27.74 34.83
C SER A 229 16.08 -27.94 34.63
N ALA A 230 16.82 -28.06 35.73
CA ALA A 230 18.25 -28.35 35.71
C ALA A 230 18.53 -29.69 34.99
N PRO A 231 19.61 -29.81 34.19
CA PRO A 231 19.94 -31.05 33.52
C PRO A 231 20.44 -32.10 34.53
N VAL A 232 19.94 -33.33 34.40
CA VAL A 232 20.39 -34.49 35.17
C VAL A 232 21.87 -34.75 34.86
N LEU A 233 22.70 -34.67 35.88
CA LEU A 233 24.16 -34.80 35.82
C LEU A 233 24.57 -36.28 35.77
N GLY A 234 25.29 -36.68 34.71
CA GLY A 234 25.94 -37.99 34.61
C GLY A 234 27.29 -38.05 35.37
N PRO A 235 27.88 -39.26 35.52
CA PRO A 235 29.03 -39.54 36.38
C PRO A 235 30.36 -39.07 35.77
N GLY A 236 30.55 -37.76 35.66
CA GLY A 236 31.81 -37.14 35.21
C GLY A 236 32.23 -35.91 36.05
N PHE A 237 31.59 -35.68 37.20
CA PHE A 237 31.73 -34.43 37.95
C PHE A 237 32.84 -34.42 39.02
N GLU A 238 33.43 -35.57 39.35
CA GLU A 238 34.43 -35.65 40.43
C GLU A 238 35.79 -35.05 40.03
N SER A 239 36.17 -35.10 38.75
CA SER A 239 37.43 -34.50 38.26
C SER A 239 37.41 -32.97 38.11
N ARG A 240 36.24 -32.29 38.18
CA ARG A 240 36.18 -30.82 38.06
C ARG A 240 36.24 -30.08 39.40
N ARG A 241 36.03 -30.76 40.53
CA ARG A 241 36.07 -30.13 41.86
C ARG A 241 37.50 -29.78 42.31
N SER A 242 38.52 -30.51 41.89
CA SER A 242 39.91 -30.24 42.28
C SER A 242 40.53 -29.03 41.57
N ASN A 243 39.99 -28.61 40.42
CA ASN A 243 40.44 -27.42 39.68
C ASN A 243 39.67 -26.13 40.03
N ALA A 244 38.80 -26.15 41.05
CA ALA A 244 37.97 -25.00 41.44
C ALA A 244 38.68 -23.96 42.34
N ASN A 245 39.91 -24.23 42.78
CA ASN A 245 40.61 -23.38 43.75
C ASN A 245 41.18 -22.04 43.21
N PRO A 246 41.60 -21.90 41.93
CA PRO A 246 42.05 -20.60 41.41
C PRO A 246 40.91 -19.60 41.17
N ALA A 247 39.73 -20.08 40.75
CA ALA A 247 38.59 -19.22 40.40
C ALA A 247 37.88 -18.63 41.65
N MET A 248 37.86 -19.36 42.77
CA MET A 248 37.30 -18.84 44.03
C MET A 248 38.13 -17.68 44.61
N ARG A 249 39.47 -17.68 44.44
CA ARG A 249 40.34 -16.59 44.93
C ARG A 249 40.10 -15.27 44.18
N LEU A 250 39.87 -15.34 42.87
CA LEU A 250 39.51 -14.18 42.05
C LEU A 250 38.13 -13.60 42.40
N HIS A 251 37.19 -14.44 42.87
CA HIS A 251 35.87 -13.99 43.31
C HIS A 251 35.88 -13.36 44.71
N THR A 252 36.79 -13.74 45.59
CA THR A 252 36.92 -13.13 46.93
C THR A 252 37.55 -11.73 46.91
N GLU A 253 38.36 -11.42 45.89
CA GLU A 253 39.03 -10.11 45.77
C GLU A 253 38.22 -9.08 44.95
N CYS A 254 37.18 -9.52 44.23
CA CYS A 254 36.30 -8.63 43.47
C CYS A 254 35.31 -7.92 44.41
N ARG A 255 35.46 -6.59 44.59
CA ARG A 255 34.39 -5.76 45.16
C ARG A 255 33.12 -5.94 44.32
N PRO A 256 31.95 -6.22 44.94
CA PRO A 256 30.73 -6.39 44.17
C PRO A 256 30.42 -5.10 43.41
N PHE A 257 30.28 -5.20 42.09
CA PHE A 257 29.90 -4.07 41.27
C PHE A 257 28.55 -3.55 41.76
N THR A 258 28.51 -2.29 42.17
CA THR A 258 27.29 -1.64 42.65
C THR A 258 26.73 -0.83 41.50
N LEU A 259 25.52 -1.17 41.05
CA LEU A 259 24.84 -0.40 40.00
C LEU A 259 24.57 1.02 40.52
N HIS A 260 25.03 2.05 39.79
CA HIS A 260 24.73 3.46 40.11
C HIS A 260 23.22 3.76 40.22
N ALA A 261 22.38 2.94 39.59
CA ALA A 261 20.92 3.01 39.73
C ALA A 261 20.41 2.70 41.15
N VAL A 262 21.13 1.90 41.94
CA VAL A 262 20.80 1.56 43.34
C VAL A 262 21.30 2.63 44.32
N GLN A 263 22.35 3.39 43.95
CA GLN A 263 22.86 4.51 44.75
C GLN A 263 22.10 5.83 44.55
N ARG A 264 21.15 5.88 43.60
CA ARG A 264 20.32 7.07 43.43
C ARG A 264 19.33 7.12 44.60
N PRO A 265 19.36 8.15 45.47
CA PRO A 265 18.37 8.28 46.53
C PRO A 265 17.01 8.50 45.86
N ALA A 266 16.24 7.43 45.75
CA ALA A 266 14.89 7.52 45.25
C ALA A 266 14.08 8.21 46.36
N ASN A 267 13.51 9.39 46.08
CA ASN A 267 12.63 10.11 47.00
C ASN A 267 11.30 9.36 47.28
N LEU A 268 11.27 8.04 47.13
CA LEU A 268 10.10 7.19 47.33
C LEU A 268 9.65 7.24 48.79
N ASP A 269 10.58 7.29 49.74
CA ASP A 269 10.23 7.35 51.16
C ASP A 269 9.62 8.72 51.52
N LYS A 270 10.08 9.81 50.88
CA LYS A 270 9.48 11.14 51.01
C LYS A 270 8.07 11.18 50.42
N VAL A 271 7.90 10.65 49.21
CA VAL A 271 6.59 10.60 48.53
C VAL A 271 5.60 9.71 49.30
N LYS A 272 6.05 8.58 49.86
CA LYS A 272 5.22 7.74 50.73
C LYS A 272 4.79 8.48 51.99
N ALA A 273 5.72 9.17 52.66
CA ALA A 273 5.41 9.95 53.85
C ALA A 273 4.44 11.11 53.57
N GLU A 274 4.56 11.78 52.42
CA GLU A 274 3.62 12.82 51.98
C GLU A 274 2.22 12.26 51.73
N VAL A 275 2.11 11.11 51.05
CA VAL A 275 0.81 10.46 50.78
C VAL A 275 0.14 9.96 52.07
N GLU A 276 0.89 9.38 52.99
CA GLU A 276 0.36 8.97 54.31
C GLU A 276 -0.04 10.18 55.16
N ALA A 277 0.70 11.29 55.08
CA ALA A 277 0.35 12.55 55.77
C ALA A 277 -0.94 13.17 55.18
N GLU A 278 -1.12 13.13 53.87
CA GLU A 278 -2.37 13.58 53.22
C GLU A 278 -3.56 12.71 53.61
N GLN A 279 -3.39 11.38 53.60
CA GLN A 279 -4.44 10.43 53.98
C GLN A 279 -4.83 10.60 55.46
N SER A 280 -3.85 10.70 56.36
CA SER A 280 -4.12 10.93 57.79
C SER A 280 -4.80 12.28 58.03
N ARG A 281 -4.43 13.33 57.30
CA ARG A 281 -5.10 14.64 57.38
C ARG A 281 -6.54 14.60 56.88
N MET A 282 -6.83 13.82 55.83
CA MET A 282 -8.19 13.58 55.33
C MET A 282 -9.05 12.77 56.31
N LEU A 283 -8.43 11.87 57.07
CA LEU A 283 -9.11 11.02 58.07
C LEU A 283 -9.24 11.69 59.45
N THR A 284 -8.56 12.82 59.68
CA THR A 284 -8.67 13.56 60.94
C THR A 284 -9.93 14.42 60.94
N LEU A 285 -11.09 13.79 61.19
CA LEU A 285 -12.29 14.52 61.60
C LEU A 285 -12.00 15.14 62.97
N ARG A 286 -11.78 16.46 63.03
CA ARG A 286 -11.70 17.17 64.31
C ARG A 286 -13.10 17.14 64.95
N PRO A 287 -13.34 16.38 66.04
CA PRO A 287 -14.60 16.51 66.75
C PRO A 287 -14.68 17.95 67.30
N VAL A 288 -15.83 18.59 67.16
CA VAL A 288 -16.10 19.87 67.83
C VAL A 288 -16.20 19.56 69.32
N ILE A 289 -15.08 19.73 70.03
CA ILE A 289 -15.07 19.68 71.49
C ILE A 289 -15.77 20.96 71.95
N SER A 290 -17.02 20.85 72.38
CA SER A 290 -17.71 21.92 73.08
C SER A 290 -16.87 22.33 74.29
N LYS A 291 -16.60 23.63 74.44
CA LYS A 291 -15.92 24.14 75.64
C LYS A 291 -16.74 23.69 76.85
N PRO A 292 -16.12 23.10 77.90
CA PRO A 292 -16.85 22.76 79.10
C PRO A 292 -17.51 24.03 79.64
N PRO A 293 -18.76 23.97 80.11
CA PRO A 293 -19.39 25.12 80.76
C PRO A 293 -18.50 25.59 81.90
N GLY A 294 -18.33 26.92 82.02
CA GLY A 294 -17.52 27.51 83.08
C GLY A 294 -17.95 27.00 84.45
N THR A 295 -16.97 26.80 85.35
CA THR A 295 -17.21 26.34 86.72
C THR A 295 -18.24 27.24 87.39
N PRO A 296 -19.41 26.70 87.82
CA PRO A 296 -20.38 27.50 88.54
C PRO A 296 -19.75 27.98 89.85
N PRO A 297 -20.13 29.17 90.35
CA PRO A 297 -19.63 29.67 91.62
C PRO A 297 -19.93 28.64 92.72
N ASN A 298 -18.95 28.42 93.59
CA ASN A 298 -18.97 27.42 94.66
C ASN A 298 -20.05 27.80 95.69
N ALA A 299 -21.30 27.44 95.39
CA ALA A 299 -22.43 27.58 96.27
C ALA A 299 -22.53 26.29 97.09
N GLU A 300 -22.37 26.39 98.41
CA GLU A 300 -22.67 25.30 99.34
C GLU A 300 -24.19 25.05 99.32
N VAL A 301 -24.65 24.27 98.35
CA VAL A 301 -26.02 23.81 98.28
C VAL A 301 -26.20 22.78 99.39
N ARG A 302 -26.86 23.19 100.48
CA ARG A 302 -27.34 22.25 101.50
C ARG A 302 -28.38 21.34 100.87
N LEU A 303 -27.95 20.14 100.48
CA LEU A 303 -28.85 19.11 99.98
C LEU A 303 -29.80 18.69 101.10
N ASN A 304 -31.10 18.75 100.84
CA ASN A 304 -32.09 18.17 101.74
C ASN A 304 -31.81 16.66 101.87
N ALA A 305 -32.01 16.07 103.05
CA ALA A 305 -31.73 14.66 103.32
C ALA A 305 -32.36 13.69 102.28
N ALA A 306 -33.52 14.05 101.72
CA ALA A 306 -34.17 13.28 100.66
C ALA A 306 -33.39 13.25 99.33
N ALA A 307 -32.62 14.29 99.00
CA ALA A 307 -31.77 14.31 97.80
C ALA A 307 -30.58 13.36 97.97
N ILE A 308 -29.95 13.37 99.15
CA ILE A 308 -28.84 12.47 99.49
C ILE A 308 -29.30 11.00 99.37
N LEU A 309 -30.45 10.64 99.94
CA LEU A 309 -30.97 9.27 99.86
C LEU A 309 -31.31 8.82 98.44
N ARG A 310 -31.75 9.73 97.56
CA ARG A 310 -32.01 9.39 96.15
C ARG A 310 -30.72 9.18 95.38
N GLU A 311 -29.71 10.02 95.60
CA GLU A 311 -28.38 9.83 95.01
C GLU A 311 -27.73 8.54 95.50
N ASP A 312 -27.87 8.23 96.79
CA ASP A 312 -27.32 7.03 97.40
C ASP A 312 -28.01 5.75 96.87
N ALA A 313 -29.32 5.80 96.63
CA ALA A 313 -30.05 4.71 95.96
C ALA A 313 -29.59 4.48 94.51
N VAL A 314 -29.34 5.55 93.75
CA VAL A 314 -28.79 5.46 92.39
C VAL A 314 -27.37 4.88 92.42
N TYR A 315 -26.57 5.31 93.37
CA TYR A 315 -25.20 4.84 93.55
C TYR A 315 -25.15 3.36 93.94
N CYS A 316 -25.96 2.93 94.91
CA CYS A 316 -26.12 1.52 95.29
C CYS A 316 -26.55 0.65 94.10
N LYS A 317 -27.52 1.12 93.31
CA LYS A 317 -27.98 0.39 92.12
C LYS A 317 -26.87 0.25 91.07
N ARG A 318 -26.04 1.28 90.90
CA ARG A 318 -24.89 1.21 89.99
C ARG A 318 -23.86 0.19 90.47
N GLN A 319 -23.53 0.18 91.77
CA GLN A 319 -22.60 -0.82 92.33
C GLN A 319 -23.12 -2.26 92.17
N GLN A 320 -24.42 -2.49 92.34
CA GLN A 320 -25.01 -3.82 92.13
C GLN A 320 -24.85 -4.31 90.69
N LEU A 321 -25.11 -3.45 89.70
CA LEU A 321 -24.92 -3.79 88.29
C LEU A 321 -23.46 -4.10 87.94
N GLU A 322 -22.52 -3.34 88.50
CA GLU A 322 -21.09 -3.58 88.31
C GLU A 322 -20.66 -4.92 88.94
N ALA A 323 -21.14 -5.23 90.15
CA ALA A 323 -20.87 -6.50 90.81
C ALA A 323 -21.45 -7.71 90.04
N GLU A 324 -22.65 -7.57 89.47
CA GLU A 324 -23.25 -8.60 88.61
C GLU A 324 -22.45 -8.82 87.32
N ALA A 325 -21.96 -7.75 86.70
CA ALA A 325 -21.13 -7.84 85.51
C ALA A 325 -19.81 -8.59 85.77
N ILE A 326 -19.15 -8.30 86.89
CA ILE A 326 -17.92 -9.00 87.31
C ILE A 326 -18.20 -10.48 87.54
N ARG A 327 -19.30 -10.82 88.24
CA ARG A 327 -19.68 -12.23 88.48
C ARG A 327 -19.95 -13.01 87.19
N ARG A 328 -20.58 -12.39 86.19
CA ARG A 328 -20.79 -13.03 84.88
C ARG A 328 -19.46 -13.30 84.18
N PHE A 329 -18.52 -12.35 84.25
CA PHE A 329 -17.20 -12.52 83.66
C PHE A 329 -16.41 -13.66 84.32
N GLU A 330 -16.51 -13.80 85.64
CA GLU A 330 -15.89 -14.89 86.40
C GLU A 330 -16.52 -16.26 86.07
N GLN A 331 -17.84 -16.31 85.85
CA GLN A 331 -18.55 -17.52 85.45
C GLN A 331 -18.28 -17.93 83.99
N GLU A 332 -18.03 -16.95 83.11
CA GLU A 332 -17.76 -17.14 81.68
C GLU A 332 -16.26 -17.23 81.35
N LEU A 333 -15.41 -17.75 82.24
CA LEU A 333 -14.02 -18.07 81.90
C LEU A 333 -14.02 -19.18 80.81
N ARG A 334 -14.12 -18.77 79.54
CA ARG A 334 -14.40 -19.63 78.37
C ARG A 334 -13.21 -20.52 78.05
N ASP A 335 -13.39 -21.83 78.14
CA ASP A 335 -12.46 -22.82 77.56
C ASP A 335 -12.52 -22.77 76.03
N THR A 336 -11.44 -22.34 75.38
CA THR A 336 -11.35 -22.22 73.92
C THR A 336 -10.86 -23.50 73.24
N ALA A 337 -10.42 -24.51 74.00
CA ALA A 337 -9.71 -25.67 73.46
C ALA A 337 -10.55 -26.48 72.44
N ALA A 338 -11.87 -26.56 72.63
CA ALA A 338 -12.76 -27.24 71.69
C ALA A 338 -12.87 -26.50 70.35
N PHE A 339 -12.91 -25.17 70.37
CA PHE A 339 -12.94 -24.33 69.18
C PHE A 339 -11.61 -24.41 68.42
N ASP A 340 -10.49 -24.36 69.14
CA ASP A 340 -9.15 -24.41 68.55
C ASP A 340 -8.89 -25.77 67.86
N ARG A 341 -9.36 -26.88 68.46
CA ARG A 341 -9.28 -28.22 67.84
C ARG A 341 -10.11 -28.31 66.58
N TRP A 342 -11.36 -27.85 66.62
CA TRP A 342 -12.22 -27.82 65.44
C TRP A 342 -11.61 -26.97 64.31
N GLN A 343 -11.05 -25.81 64.64
CA GLN A 343 -10.41 -24.95 63.68
C GLN A 343 -9.16 -25.61 63.06
N ALA A 344 -8.35 -26.29 63.87
CA ALA A 344 -7.18 -27.03 63.40
C ALA A 344 -7.56 -28.18 62.46
N ASP A 345 -8.58 -28.97 62.82
CA ASP A 345 -9.06 -30.10 62.02
C ASP A 345 -9.68 -29.62 60.70
N ALA A 346 -10.51 -28.57 60.73
CA ALA A 346 -11.07 -27.97 59.53
C ALA A 346 -9.97 -27.45 58.58
N MET A 347 -8.97 -26.75 59.12
CA MET A 347 -7.83 -26.26 58.35
C MET A 347 -6.98 -27.40 57.77
N ALA A 348 -6.84 -28.51 58.49
CA ALA A 348 -6.11 -29.69 58.01
C ALA A 348 -6.86 -30.39 56.87
N SER A 349 -8.18 -30.58 57.00
CA SER A 349 -9.03 -31.13 55.94
C SER A 349 -9.02 -30.25 54.68
N ASP A 350 -9.15 -28.93 54.83
CA ASP A 350 -9.11 -27.99 53.69
C ASP A 350 -7.75 -28.01 52.97
N ARG A 351 -6.65 -28.13 53.72
CA ARG A 351 -5.30 -28.27 53.16
C ARG A 351 -5.16 -29.56 52.36
N ALA A 352 -5.71 -30.68 52.84
CA ALA A 352 -5.66 -31.96 52.15
C ALA A 352 -6.47 -31.93 50.85
N VAL A 353 -7.69 -31.37 50.88
CA VAL A 353 -8.52 -31.20 49.67
C VAL A 353 -7.81 -30.34 48.64
N ARG A 354 -7.24 -29.20 49.06
CA ARG A 354 -6.48 -28.32 48.16
C ARG A 354 -5.24 -29.02 47.57
N ALA A 355 -4.56 -29.85 48.33
CA ALA A 355 -3.41 -30.60 47.84
C ALA A 355 -3.80 -31.58 46.72
N GLU A 356 -4.91 -32.30 46.87
CA GLU A 356 -5.42 -33.21 45.84
C GLU A 356 -5.90 -32.46 44.59
N GLU A 357 -6.59 -31.33 44.74
CA GLU A 357 -6.98 -30.48 43.60
C GLU A 357 -5.77 -30.00 42.81
N ILE A 358 -4.70 -29.57 43.50
CA ILE A 358 -3.45 -29.17 42.86
C ILE A 358 -2.83 -30.37 42.13
N ARG A 359 -2.83 -31.56 42.74
CA ARG A 359 -2.29 -32.79 42.14
C ARG A 359 -3.01 -33.16 40.85
N LEU A 360 -4.35 -33.18 40.88
CA LEU A 360 -5.18 -33.46 39.70
C LEU A 360 -4.93 -32.44 38.60
N ARG A 361 -4.86 -31.14 38.96
CA ARG A 361 -4.57 -30.07 38.00
C ARG A 361 -3.20 -30.19 37.34
N ILE A 362 -2.19 -30.66 38.09
CA ILE A 362 -0.85 -30.93 37.52
C ILE A 362 -0.92 -32.08 36.51
N ILE A 363 -1.66 -33.15 36.82
CA ILE A 363 -1.84 -34.30 35.93
C ILE A 363 -2.57 -33.87 34.66
N GLU A 364 -3.70 -33.18 34.78
CA GLU A 364 -4.47 -32.65 33.65
C GLU A 364 -3.61 -31.71 32.77
N MET A 365 -2.79 -30.87 33.39
CA MET A 365 -1.88 -29.98 32.68
C MET A 365 -0.82 -30.77 31.88
N ALA A 366 -0.27 -31.83 32.47
CA ALA A 366 0.70 -32.71 31.79
C ALA A 366 0.04 -33.44 30.61
N GLU A 367 -1.14 -34.01 30.80
CA GLU A 367 -1.90 -34.69 29.74
C GLU A 367 -2.25 -33.75 28.58
N ALA A 368 -2.67 -32.51 28.90
CA ALA A 368 -2.96 -31.50 27.90
C ALA A 368 -1.70 -31.11 27.11
N GLN A 369 -0.55 -31.00 27.78
CA GLN A 369 0.72 -30.73 27.12
C GLN A 369 1.14 -31.88 26.20
N ASP A 370 1.02 -33.13 26.65
CA ASP A 370 1.34 -34.31 25.85
C ASP A 370 0.39 -34.48 24.66
N ALA A 371 -0.90 -34.17 24.83
CA ALA A 371 -1.86 -34.12 23.74
C ALA A 371 -1.49 -33.06 22.69
N ALA A 372 -1.06 -31.86 23.14
CA ALA A 372 -0.61 -30.81 22.25
C ALA A 372 0.66 -31.19 21.48
N ILE A 373 1.63 -31.84 22.14
CA ILE A 373 2.85 -32.35 21.51
C ILE A 373 2.50 -33.40 20.44
N ARG A 374 1.64 -34.36 20.76
CA ARG A 374 1.18 -35.40 19.81
C ARG A 374 0.45 -34.79 18.62
N ALA A 375 -0.44 -33.83 18.83
CA ALA A 375 -1.14 -33.15 17.74
C ALA A 375 -0.17 -32.37 16.82
N ARG A 376 0.86 -31.74 17.40
CA ARG A 376 1.90 -31.06 16.62
C ARG A 376 2.72 -32.05 15.79
N GLN A 377 3.13 -33.16 16.38
CA GLN A 377 3.85 -34.21 15.68
C GLN A 377 3.02 -34.81 14.54
N ALA A 378 1.73 -35.06 14.75
CA ALA A 378 0.82 -35.55 13.72
C ALA A 378 0.76 -34.59 12.52
N LYS A 379 0.58 -33.29 12.76
CA LYS A 379 0.60 -32.28 11.68
C LYS A 379 1.92 -32.24 10.93
N ILE A 380 3.05 -32.34 11.63
CA ILE A 380 4.37 -32.39 10.97
C ILE A 380 4.43 -33.60 10.03
N GLN A 381 3.98 -34.78 10.47
CA GLN A 381 3.95 -35.98 9.65
C GLN A 381 3.02 -35.85 8.44
N GLU A 382 1.85 -35.23 8.60
CA GLU A 382 0.94 -34.93 7.48
C GLU A 382 1.58 -33.99 6.46
N HIS A 383 2.23 -32.92 6.92
CA HIS A 383 2.93 -31.99 6.03
C HIS A 383 4.10 -32.65 5.30
N LEU A 384 4.84 -33.55 5.95
CA LEU A 384 5.91 -34.32 5.30
C LEU A 384 5.33 -35.23 4.20
N LYS A 385 4.27 -35.98 4.50
CA LYS A 385 3.58 -36.84 3.52
C LYS A 385 3.06 -36.02 2.34
N LEU A 386 2.41 -34.89 2.60
CA LEU A 386 1.94 -33.99 1.55
C LEU A 386 3.10 -33.47 0.70
N GLY A 387 4.21 -33.07 1.32
CA GLY A 387 5.42 -32.65 0.61
C GLY A 387 5.98 -33.73 -0.30
N HIS A 388 5.96 -35.00 0.13
CA HIS A 388 6.35 -36.13 -0.70
C HIS A 388 5.39 -36.36 -1.88
N CYS A 389 4.07 -36.29 -1.66
CA CYS A 389 3.07 -36.39 -2.73
C CYS A 389 3.24 -35.27 -3.77
N VAL A 390 3.33 -34.02 -3.33
CA VAL A 390 3.52 -32.86 -4.23
C VAL A 390 4.83 -32.98 -5.02
N LYS A 391 5.91 -33.46 -4.40
CA LYS A 391 7.19 -33.69 -5.10
C LYS A 391 7.09 -34.80 -6.14
N ALA A 392 6.31 -35.84 -5.88
CA ALA A 392 6.06 -36.91 -6.85
C ALA A 392 5.23 -36.38 -8.03
N GLU A 393 4.16 -35.63 -7.77
CA GLU A 393 3.32 -34.99 -8.80
C GLU A 393 4.11 -33.98 -9.65
N SER A 394 4.99 -33.18 -9.02
CA SER A 394 5.87 -32.26 -9.76
C SER A 394 6.77 -32.99 -10.74
N ARG A 395 7.33 -34.14 -10.35
CA ARG A 395 8.17 -34.96 -11.23
C ARG A 395 7.38 -35.49 -12.42
N THR A 396 6.16 -36.01 -12.20
CA THR A 396 5.32 -36.50 -13.30
C THR A 396 4.95 -35.39 -14.27
N LEU A 397 4.63 -34.19 -13.76
CA LEU A 397 4.33 -33.03 -14.60
C LEU A 397 5.56 -32.54 -15.39
N GLU A 398 6.75 -32.58 -14.79
CA GLU A 398 8.00 -32.24 -15.47
C GLU A 398 8.29 -33.21 -16.62
N ASP A 399 8.10 -34.52 -16.40
CA ASP A 399 8.28 -35.55 -17.42
C ASP A 399 7.28 -35.37 -18.59
N GLU A 400 6.01 -35.07 -18.28
CA GLU A 400 5.00 -34.75 -19.29
C GLU A 400 5.37 -33.51 -20.11
N ARG A 401 5.83 -32.45 -19.44
CA ARG A 401 6.28 -31.22 -20.12
C ARG A 401 7.48 -31.48 -21.03
N GLN A 402 8.42 -32.34 -20.61
CA GLN A 402 9.56 -32.73 -21.45
C GLN A 402 9.09 -33.51 -22.68
N LYS A 403 8.17 -34.47 -22.52
CA LYS A 403 7.58 -35.20 -23.65
C LYS A 403 6.86 -34.28 -24.64
N GLN A 404 6.07 -33.33 -24.14
CA GLN A 404 5.40 -32.33 -24.97
C GLN A 404 6.39 -31.47 -25.75
N LYS A 405 7.47 -31.02 -25.11
CA LYS A 405 8.52 -30.23 -25.77
C LYS A 405 9.19 -31.01 -26.89
N LEU A 406 9.53 -32.29 -26.66
CA LEU A 406 10.10 -33.16 -27.69
C LEU A 406 9.14 -33.41 -28.85
N ALA A 407 7.85 -33.66 -28.56
CA ALA A 407 6.83 -33.83 -29.59
C ALA A 407 6.66 -32.57 -30.46
N LEU A 408 6.69 -31.39 -29.84
CA LEU A 408 6.60 -30.11 -30.54
C LEU A 408 7.84 -29.83 -31.39
N GLN A 409 9.04 -30.17 -30.90
CA GLN A 409 10.27 -30.11 -31.69
C GLN A 409 10.20 -31.02 -32.92
N ALA A 410 9.75 -32.28 -32.76
CA ALA A 410 9.57 -33.20 -33.87
C ALA A 410 8.56 -32.67 -34.91
N ALA A 411 7.45 -32.07 -34.45
CA ALA A 411 6.48 -31.45 -35.34
C ALA A 411 7.09 -30.27 -36.14
N TYR A 412 7.91 -29.43 -35.50
CA TYR A 412 8.61 -28.36 -36.19
C TYR A 412 9.62 -28.86 -37.20
N GLU A 413 10.33 -29.96 -36.93
CA GLU A 413 11.24 -30.55 -37.90
C GLU A 413 10.51 -31.05 -39.15
N VAL A 414 9.34 -31.69 -38.98
CA VAL A 414 8.49 -32.11 -40.10
C VAL A 414 8.02 -30.89 -40.90
N HIS A 415 7.53 -29.85 -40.22
CA HIS A 415 7.07 -28.63 -40.87
C HIS A 415 8.21 -27.89 -41.59
N ALA A 416 9.41 -27.85 -41.01
CA ALA A 416 10.59 -27.26 -41.64
C ALA A 416 11.00 -28.03 -42.91
N LYS A 417 10.86 -29.36 -42.93
CA LYS A 417 11.09 -30.18 -44.12
C LYS A 417 10.05 -29.87 -45.20
N GLN A 418 8.78 -29.71 -44.85
CA GLN A 418 7.73 -29.31 -45.80
C GLN A 418 8.01 -27.94 -46.40
N ILE A 419 8.31 -26.92 -45.59
CA ILE A 419 8.68 -25.58 -46.10
C ILE A 419 9.86 -25.65 -47.07
N LYS A 420 10.87 -26.48 -46.80
CA LYS A 420 12.02 -26.65 -47.70
C LYS A 420 11.60 -27.27 -49.04
N GLN A 421 10.73 -28.27 -49.02
CA GLN A 421 10.20 -28.89 -50.24
C GLN A 421 9.36 -27.89 -51.04
N ASP A 422 8.48 -27.13 -50.38
CA ASP A 422 7.65 -26.11 -51.03
C ASP A 422 8.50 -25.02 -51.66
N ARG A 423 9.55 -24.54 -50.98
CA ARG A 423 10.50 -23.56 -51.54
C ARG A 423 11.20 -24.11 -52.78
N ALA A 424 11.67 -25.36 -52.74
CA ALA A 424 12.31 -25.98 -53.90
C ALA A 424 11.35 -26.10 -55.11
N LEU A 425 10.07 -26.39 -54.87
CA LEU A 425 9.06 -26.42 -55.92
C LEU A 425 8.81 -25.02 -56.51
N VAL A 426 8.75 -23.98 -55.67
CA VAL A 426 8.61 -22.59 -56.11
C VAL A 426 9.81 -22.15 -56.94
N ASP A 427 11.03 -22.45 -56.48
CA ASP A 427 12.27 -22.12 -57.20
C ASP A 427 12.32 -22.81 -58.57
N ALA A 428 11.93 -24.09 -58.63
CA ALA A 428 11.83 -24.84 -59.88
C ALA A 428 10.77 -24.25 -60.84
N ALA A 429 9.62 -23.81 -60.32
CA ALA A 429 8.60 -23.14 -61.12
C ALA A 429 9.08 -21.77 -61.64
N ALA A 430 9.77 -21.00 -60.80
CA ALA A 430 10.37 -19.72 -61.19
C ALA A 430 11.42 -19.89 -62.29
N ALA A 431 12.29 -20.90 -62.18
CA ALA A 431 13.28 -21.23 -63.20
C ALA A 431 12.63 -21.53 -64.56
N LYS A 432 11.55 -22.34 -64.58
CA LYS A 432 10.79 -22.63 -65.81
C LYS A 432 10.20 -21.36 -66.44
N ILE A 433 9.69 -20.43 -65.64
CA ILE A 433 9.16 -19.15 -66.15
C ILE A 433 10.28 -18.32 -66.79
N VAL A 434 11.46 -18.29 -66.18
CA VAL A 434 12.64 -17.59 -66.73
C VAL A 434 13.08 -18.22 -68.04
N GLU A 435 13.17 -19.54 -68.12
CA GLU A 435 13.50 -20.26 -69.36
C GLU A 435 12.47 -19.98 -70.47
N GLN A 436 11.18 -20.00 -70.16
CA GLN A 436 10.12 -19.67 -71.11
C GLN A 436 10.23 -18.23 -71.61
N ARG A 437 10.51 -17.26 -70.74
CA ARG A 437 10.74 -15.86 -71.12
C ARG A 437 11.97 -15.70 -72.02
N HIS A 438 13.06 -16.42 -71.72
CA HIS A 438 14.27 -16.40 -72.55
C HIS A 438 14.01 -16.98 -73.94
N ALA A 439 13.36 -18.15 -74.01
CA ALA A 439 12.99 -18.78 -75.28
C ALA A 439 12.05 -17.88 -76.12
N GLN A 440 11.07 -17.22 -75.48
CA GLN A 440 10.21 -16.24 -76.13
C GLN A 440 11.00 -15.03 -76.65
N ALA A 441 11.93 -14.49 -75.85
CA ALA A 441 12.76 -13.37 -76.26
C ALA A 441 13.68 -13.72 -77.44
N GLU A 442 14.24 -14.92 -77.47
CA GLU A 442 15.02 -15.41 -78.62
C GLU A 442 14.17 -15.60 -79.87
N ALA A 443 12.96 -16.14 -79.73
CA ALA A 443 12.02 -16.28 -80.84
C ALA A 443 11.64 -14.90 -81.43
N MET A 444 11.36 -13.92 -80.56
CA MET A 444 11.09 -12.54 -80.98
C MET A 444 12.30 -11.92 -81.70
N ARG A 445 13.52 -12.08 -81.17
CA ARG A 445 14.75 -11.58 -81.84
C ARG A 445 14.96 -12.20 -83.22
N LYS A 446 14.69 -13.50 -83.38
CA LYS A 446 14.80 -14.17 -84.69
C LYS A 446 13.76 -13.62 -85.66
N GLN A 447 12.51 -13.43 -85.22
CA GLN A 447 11.46 -12.84 -86.04
C GLN A 447 11.80 -11.40 -86.44
N GLU A 448 12.31 -10.58 -85.52
CA GLU A 448 12.76 -9.21 -85.81
C GLU A 448 13.90 -9.20 -86.83
N ALA A 449 14.91 -10.06 -86.66
CA ALA A 449 16.04 -10.16 -87.60
C ALA A 449 15.59 -10.62 -89.01
N GLU A 450 14.63 -11.56 -89.10
CA GLU A 450 14.06 -11.99 -90.38
C GLU A 450 13.27 -10.86 -91.06
N LEU A 451 12.49 -10.09 -90.31
CA LEU A 451 11.76 -8.93 -90.82
C LEU A 451 12.73 -7.83 -91.28
N GLU A 452 13.79 -7.58 -90.52
CA GLU A 452 14.80 -6.58 -90.85
C GLU A 452 15.60 -6.98 -92.10
N ALA A 453 15.94 -8.27 -92.26
CA ALA A 453 16.57 -8.78 -93.47
C ALA A 453 15.67 -8.65 -94.71
N LYS A 454 14.37 -8.93 -94.59
CA LYS A 454 13.39 -8.71 -95.68
C LYS A 454 13.31 -7.24 -96.06
N ALA A 455 13.17 -6.35 -95.06
CA ALA A 455 13.13 -4.91 -95.29
C ALA A 455 14.43 -4.39 -95.92
N ALA A 456 15.59 -4.93 -95.55
CA ALA A 456 16.87 -4.57 -96.16
C ALA A 456 16.96 -5.01 -97.62
N HIS A 457 16.47 -6.21 -97.96
CA HIS A 457 16.40 -6.70 -99.34
C HIS A 457 15.48 -5.83 -100.19
N GLU A 458 14.30 -5.46 -99.68
CA GLU A 458 13.37 -4.54 -100.35
C GLU A 458 14.00 -3.17 -100.59
N ARG A 459 14.65 -2.58 -99.57
CA ARG A 459 15.39 -1.30 -99.72
C ARG A 459 16.49 -1.39 -100.78
N ALA A 460 17.26 -2.48 -100.81
CA ALA A 460 18.31 -2.67 -101.81
C ALA A 460 17.74 -2.76 -103.24
N ALA A 461 16.59 -3.43 -103.41
CA ALA A 461 15.88 -3.52 -104.68
C ALA A 461 15.34 -2.14 -105.12
N GLU A 462 14.75 -1.37 -104.20
CA GLU A 462 14.33 0.00 -104.47
C GLU A 462 15.50 0.90 -104.86
N GLU A 463 16.63 0.81 -104.17
CA GLU A 463 17.82 1.59 -104.52
C GLU A 463 18.39 1.20 -105.88
N ALA A 464 18.40 -0.08 -106.24
CA ALA A 464 18.81 -0.54 -107.57
C ALA A 464 17.88 0.04 -108.66
N HIS A 465 16.57 0.04 -108.42
CA HIS A 465 15.60 0.66 -109.32
C HIS A 465 15.81 2.18 -109.45
N ARG A 466 16.03 2.87 -108.33
CA ARG A 466 16.39 4.31 -108.33
C ARG A 466 17.67 4.59 -109.12
N ARG A 467 18.69 3.74 -108.99
CA ARG A 467 19.95 3.86 -109.75
C ARG A 467 19.72 3.75 -111.25
N ASP A 468 18.85 2.84 -111.69
CA ASP A 468 18.50 2.66 -113.11
C ASP A 468 17.79 3.90 -113.68
N ILE A 469 16.83 4.47 -112.93
CA ILE A 469 16.16 5.73 -113.30
C ILE A 469 17.16 6.88 -113.45
N ILE A 470 18.14 6.98 -112.55
CA ILE A 470 19.18 8.02 -112.63
C ILE A 470 20.05 7.87 -113.89
N LEU A 471 20.37 6.64 -114.30
CA LEU A 471 21.10 6.38 -115.54
C LEU A 471 20.29 6.81 -116.78
N GLN A 472 18.98 6.55 -116.77
CA GLN A 472 18.07 6.99 -117.84
C GLN A 472 18.00 8.53 -117.94
N LEU A 473 17.88 9.24 -116.80
CA LEU A 473 17.89 10.70 -116.78
C LEU A 473 19.21 11.28 -117.31
N ARG A 474 20.36 10.73 -116.89
CA ARG A 474 21.68 11.16 -117.39
C ARG A 474 21.85 10.95 -118.89
N ALA A 475 21.24 9.90 -119.46
CA ALA A 475 21.27 9.67 -120.90
C ALA A 475 20.46 10.73 -121.68
N ILE A 476 19.32 11.17 -121.13
CA ILE A 476 18.49 12.22 -121.70
C ILE A 476 19.17 13.59 -121.59
N GLU A 477 19.85 13.88 -120.48
CA GLU A 477 20.56 15.15 -120.25
C GLU A 477 21.82 15.34 -121.12
N LYS A 478 22.37 14.27 -121.72
CA LYS A 478 23.60 14.31 -122.52
C LYS A 478 23.43 14.93 -123.92
N VAL A 479 22.22 15.34 -124.30
CA VAL A 479 21.94 16.05 -125.56
C VAL A 479 22.43 17.51 -125.46
N PRO A 480 23.36 17.98 -126.32
CA PRO A 480 23.87 19.34 -126.25
C PRO A 480 22.77 20.36 -126.57
N ARG A 481 22.37 21.17 -125.58
CA ARG A 481 21.54 22.36 -125.80
C ARG A 481 22.43 23.57 -126.00
N GLN A 482 22.37 24.17 -127.18
CA GLN A 482 23.08 25.41 -127.48
C GLN A 482 22.38 26.57 -126.76
N ARG A 483 22.94 27.01 -125.63
CA ARG A 483 22.46 28.18 -124.90
C ARG A 483 22.84 29.44 -125.68
N VAL A 484 21.87 30.05 -126.35
CA VAL A 484 21.98 31.42 -126.85
C VAL A 484 21.72 32.34 -125.68
N MET A 485 22.73 33.08 -125.21
CA MET A 485 22.53 34.13 -124.22
C MET A 485 22.02 35.38 -124.94
N VAL A 486 20.78 35.75 -124.69
CA VAL A 486 20.18 37.00 -125.18
C VAL A 486 20.63 38.11 -124.24
N TYR A 487 21.31 39.13 -124.77
CA TYR A 487 21.78 40.28 -123.98
C TYR A 487 20.61 41.16 -123.58
N ASP A 488 20.39 41.33 -122.27
CA ASP A 488 19.38 42.20 -121.69
C ASP A 488 20.06 43.47 -121.11
N PRO A 489 19.81 44.67 -121.68
CA PRO A 489 20.43 45.92 -121.21
C PRO A 489 19.92 46.40 -119.84
N THR A 490 18.88 45.77 -119.28
CA THR A 490 18.37 46.03 -117.93
C THR A 490 18.98 45.13 -116.84
N GLU A 491 19.61 44.02 -117.21
CA GLU A 491 20.30 43.15 -116.24
C GLU A 491 21.74 43.61 -116.02
N THR A 492 22.17 43.62 -114.76
CA THR A 492 23.59 43.76 -114.40
C THR A 492 24.31 42.46 -114.63
N ALA A 493 25.60 42.51 -114.97
CA ALA A 493 26.38 41.33 -115.26
C ALA A 493 26.65 40.43 -114.01
N HIS A 494 26.24 40.84 -112.81
CA HIS A 494 26.35 40.12 -111.54
C HIS A 494 27.77 39.58 -111.24
N HIS A 495 28.81 40.35 -111.58
CA HIS A 495 30.19 39.99 -111.25
C HIS A 495 30.55 40.38 -109.80
N GLY A 496 29.64 41.08 -109.09
CA GLY A 496 29.75 41.38 -107.67
C GLY A 496 30.66 42.57 -107.35
N LEU A 497 30.98 43.43 -108.32
CA LEU A 497 31.66 44.71 -108.08
C LEU A 497 30.66 45.74 -107.53
N LEU A 498 31.09 46.55 -106.55
CA LEU A 498 30.28 47.57 -105.89
C LEU A 498 29.77 48.68 -106.82
N GLU A 499 30.38 48.82 -108.00
CA GLU A 499 30.05 49.86 -108.98
C GLU A 499 29.30 49.31 -110.21
N GLU A 500 28.80 48.06 -110.16
CA GLU A 500 27.99 47.51 -111.24
C GLU A 500 26.60 48.16 -111.29
N MET A 501 26.33 48.87 -112.39
CA MET A 501 25.05 49.50 -112.70
C MET A 501 24.59 49.03 -114.07
N SER A 502 23.28 48.86 -114.28
CA SER A 502 22.78 48.49 -115.61
C SER A 502 23.07 49.62 -116.62
N LEU A 503 23.15 49.29 -117.92
CA LEU A 503 23.47 50.28 -118.96
C LEU A 503 22.41 51.39 -119.01
N VAL A 504 21.14 51.04 -118.77
CA VAL A 504 20.02 51.97 -118.65
C VAL A 504 20.19 52.89 -117.43
N GLU A 505 20.61 52.35 -116.30
CA GLU A 505 20.81 53.12 -115.07
C GLU A 505 21.98 54.12 -115.18
N LEU A 506 23.06 53.74 -115.88
CA LEU A 506 24.17 54.64 -116.20
C LEU A 506 23.74 55.81 -117.09
N GLN A 507 22.90 55.56 -118.10
CA GLN A 507 22.36 56.61 -118.96
C GLN A 507 21.49 57.60 -118.16
N ALA A 508 20.62 57.11 -117.28
CA ALA A 508 19.77 57.95 -116.44
C ALA A 508 20.59 58.84 -115.48
N ARG A 509 21.64 58.30 -114.86
CA ARG A 509 22.54 59.09 -113.99
C ARG A 509 23.33 60.13 -114.78
N LEU A 510 23.79 59.79 -115.99
CA LEU A 510 24.48 60.74 -116.86
C LEU A 510 23.56 61.93 -117.24
N GLU A 511 22.29 61.67 -117.50
CA GLU A 511 21.31 62.73 -117.79
C GLU A 511 21.06 63.63 -116.57
N GLN A 512 20.92 63.05 -115.37
CA GLN A 512 20.80 63.83 -114.14
C GLN A 512 22.03 64.71 -113.88
N ALA A 513 23.24 64.18 -114.07
CA ALA A 513 24.46 64.96 -113.90
C ALA A 513 24.57 66.11 -114.92
N LYS A 514 24.13 65.90 -116.17
CA LYS A 514 24.07 66.96 -117.19
C LYS A 514 23.02 68.02 -116.86
N MET A 515 21.88 67.63 -116.29
CA MET A 515 20.86 68.58 -115.83
C MET A 515 21.37 69.41 -114.65
N GLN A 516 22.04 68.78 -113.67
CA GLN A 516 22.67 69.49 -112.55
C GLN A 516 23.76 70.45 -113.01
N GLN A 517 24.62 70.06 -113.96
CA GLN A 517 25.60 70.98 -114.55
C GLN A 517 24.94 72.17 -115.24
N LYS A 518 23.84 71.96 -115.97
CA LYS A 518 23.09 73.08 -116.58
C LYS A 518 22.47 73.98 -115.51
N GLU A 519 21.90 73.43 -114.45
CA GLU A 519 21.37 74.20 -113.32
C GLU A 519 22.47 75.00 -112.61
N GLU A 520 23.67 74.43 -112.42
CA GLU A 520 24.83 75.13 -111.85
C GLU A 520 25.35 76.25 -112.77
N GLU A 521 25.38 76.02 -114.09
CA GLU A 521 25.72 77.06 -115.09
C GLU A 521 24.67 78.18 -115.13
N GLU A 522 23.39 77.87 -114.94
CA GLU A 522 22.31 78.85 -114.80
C GLU A 522 22.38 79.62 -113.48
N HIS A 523 22.85 79.00 -112.40
CA HIS A 523 23.03 79.65 -111.09
C HIS A 523 24.28 80.56 -111.02
N GLN A 524 25.21 80.44 -111.98
CA GLN A 524 26.41 81.28 -112.14
C GLN A 524 26.24 82.45 -113.14
N ARG A 525 25.08 82.57 -113.78
CA ARG A 525 24.66 83.74 -114.60
C ARG A 525 23.77 84.67 -113.79
#